data_AF-A0A1V2PZB6-F1
#
_entry.id   AF-A0A1V2PZB6-F1
#
_cell.length_a   1.000
_cell.length_b   1.000
_cell.length_c   1.000
_cell.angle_alpha   90.00
_cell.angle_beta   90.00
_cell.angle_gamma   90.00
#
_symmetry.space_group_name_H-M   'P 1'
#
loop_
_entity.id
_entity.type
_entity.pdbx_description
1 polymer ?
#
loop_
_entity_poly.entity_id
_entity_poly.type
_entity_poly.pdbx_seq_one_letter_code
_entity_poly.pdbx_strand_id
1 'polypeptide(L)'
;MLTEIHALTGTSFATRHVQSAYLSWFFTDIMAKLGDSISVKLHKDTVLRVTGGVAEPQLVWLATSATPIMADVVIFTPGHLDTLPTEEESGRRRNPAHRQRAAQITVRIR
;
A
#
# COMPACT_ATOMS: atom_id res chain seq x y z
N MET A 1 -17.10 9.47 -15.19
CA MET A 1 -15.90 9.90 -14.44
C MET A 1 -15.46 11.32 -14.79
N LEU A 2 -15.23 11.68 -16.06
CA LEU A 2 -14.79 13.05 -16.39
C LEU A 2 -15.83 14.13 -15.99
N THR A 3 -17.12 13.87 -16.26
CA THR A 3 -18.23 14.72 -15.80
C THR A 3 -18.28 14.87 -14.28
N GLU A 4 -17.97 13.78 -13.56
CA GLU A 4 -17.96 13.76 -12.10
C GLU A 4 -16.81 14.60 -11.54
N ILE A 5 -15.62 14.52 -12.15
CA ILE A 5 -14.47 15.37 -11.81
C ILE A 5 -14.79 16.84 -12.08
N HIS A 6 -15.36 17.17 -13.24
CA HIS A 6 -15.71 18.55 -13.58
C HIS A 6 -16.79 19.16 -12.68
N ALA A 7 -17.59 18.33 -12.00
CA ALA A 7 -18.61 18.78 -11.07
C ALA A 7 -18.09 18.99 -9.62
N LEU A 8 -16.84 18.60 -9.32
CA LEU A 8 -16.26 18.79 -7.99
C LEU A 8 -16.01 20.28 -7.70
N THR A 9 -16.37 20.68 -6.48
CA THR A 9 -16.10 22.00 -5.91
C THR A 9 -15.18 21.87 -4.69
N GLY A 10 -14.70 22.99 -4.14
CA GLY A 10 -13.83 22.98 -2.95
C GLY A 10 -14.46 22.37 -1.68
N THR A 11 -15.79 22.21 -1.65
CA THR A 11 -16.52 21.58 -0.53
C THR A 11 -17.09 20.20 -0.90
N SER A 12 -16.74 19.66 -2.07
CA SER A 12 -17.20 18.35 -2.51
C SER A 12 -16.34 17.23 -1.92
N PHE A 13 -16.98 16.13 -1.54
CA PHE A 13 -16.28 14.88 -1.25
C PHE A 13 -16.26 14.02 -2.51
N ALA A 14 -15.06 13.76 -3.04
CA ALA A 14 -14.89 12.88 -4.18
C ALA A 14 -15.40 11.48 -3.85
N THR A 15 -16.04 10.82 -4.81
CA THR A 15 -16.42 9.42 -4.62
C THR A 15 -15.18 8.54 -4.51
N ARG A 16 -15.35 7.35 -3.91
CA ARG A 16 -14.30 6.34 -3.83
C ARG A 16 -13.71 6.00 -5.21
N HIS A 17 -14.52 6.03 -6.25
CA HIS A 17 -14.09 5.73 -7.61
C HIS A 17 -13.14 6.80 -8.14
N VAL A 18 -13.51 8.08 -8.05
CA VAL A 18 -12.66 9.21 -8.45
C VAL A 18 -11.38 9.26 -7.61
N GLN A 19 -11.48 9.06 -6.29
CA GLN A 19 -10.31 9.04 -5.42
C GLN A 19 -9.34 7.89 -5.77
N SER A 20 -9.86 6.70 -6.06
CA SER A 20 -9.03 5.56 -6.47
C SER A 20 -8.31 5.81 -7.80
N ALA A 21 -9.01 6.44 -8.75
CA ALA A 21 -8.43 6.81 -10.04
C ALA A 21 -7.35 7.87 -9.89
N TYR A 22 -7.57 8.89 -9.05
CA TYR A 22 -6.57 9.91 -8.72
C TYR A 22 -5.28 9.28 -8.16
N LEU A 23 -5.39 8.41 -7.15
CA LEU A 23 -4.20 7.79 -6.54
C LEU A 23 -3.42 6.91 -7.53
N SER A 24 -4.13 6.20 -8.40
CA SER A 24 -3.51 5.36 -9.44
C SER A 24 -2.75 6.20 -10.48
N TRP A 25 -3.37 7.29 -10.92
CA TRP A 25 -2.75 8.25 -11.82
C TRP A 25 -1.53 8.92 -11.17
N PHE A 26 -1.69 9.42 -9.94
CA PHE A 26 -0.64 10.14 -9.23
C PHE A 26 0.58 9.26 -8.97
N PHE A 27 0.38 8.00 -8.57
CA PHE A 27 1.48 7.04 -8.45
C PHE A 27 2.28 6.90 -9.75
N THR A 28 1.57 6.76 -10.88
CA THR A 28 2.20 6.61 -12.20
C THR A 28 2.96 7.88 -12.60
N ASP A 29 2.38 9.06 -12.35
CA ASP A 29 2.98 10.36 -12.64
C ASP A 29 4.27 10.59 -11.82
N ILE A 30 4.27 10.28 -10.52
CA ILE A 30 5.46 10.38 -9.67
C ILE A 30 6.54 9.42 -10.12
N MET A 31 6.20 8.17 -10.43
CA MET A 31 7.16 7.18 -10.93
C MET A 31 7.85 7.64 -12.23
N ALA A 32 7.15 8.37 -13.10
CA ALA A 32 7.70 8.92 -14.33
C ALA A 32 8.60 10.15 -14.12
N LYS A 33 8.52 10.79 -12.95
CA LYS A 33 9.26 12.03 -12.60
C LYS A 33 10.45 11.78 -11.68
N LEU A 34 10.76 10.53 -11.36
CA LEU A 34 11.91 10.20 -10.53
C LEU A 34 13.22 10.57 -11.26
N GLY A 35 14.16 11.17 -10.52
CA GLY A 35 15.51 11.41 -11.03
C GLY A 35 16.33 10.12 -11.08
N ASP A 36 17.43 10.15 -11.84
CA ASP A 36 18.26 8.97 -12.14
C ASP A 36 18.90 8.31 -10.90
N SER A 37 18.99 9.02 -9.77
CA SER A 37 19.50 8.48 -8.50
C SER A 37 18.47 7.62 -7.74
N ILE A 38 17.20 7.62 -8.13
CA ILE A 38 16.13 6.94 -7.41
C ILE A 38 15.67 5.71 -8.18
N SER A 39 15.73 4.54 -7.53
CA SER A 39 15.19 3.29 -8.09
C SER A 39 14.02 2.79 -7.25
N VAL A 40 12.88 2.54 -7.88
CA VAL A 40 11.69 1.99 -7.21
C VAL A 40 11.37 0.63 -7.81
N LYS A 41 11.27 -0.39 -6.95
CA LYS A 41 10.87 -1.74 -7.35
C LYS A 41 9.59 -2.12 -6.61
N LEU A 42 8.53 -2.34 -7.38
CA LEU A 42 7.27 -2.80 -6.81
C LEU A 42 7.31 -4.33 -6.62
N HIS A 43 7.17 -4.77 -5.37
CA HIS A 43 7.05 -6.18 -5.02
C HIS A 43 5.59 -6.51 -4.73
N LYS A 44 4.91 -7.15 -5.68
CA LYS A 44 3.52 -7.63 -5.51
C LYS A 44 3.51 -8.95 -4.73
N ASP A 45 3.90 -8.90 -3.48
CA ASP A 45 4.00 -10.07 -2.59
C ASP A 45 3.66 -9.69 -1.14
N THR A 46 3.47 -10.69 -0.29
CA THR A 46 3.24 -10.54 1.15
C THR A 46 4.58 -10.60 1.89
N VAL A 47 4.86 -9.58 2.71
CA VAL A 47 5.97 -9.63 3.66
C VAL A 47 5.58 -10.51 4.86
N LEU A 48 6.39 -11.52 5.15
CA LEU A 48 6.15 -12.47 6.25
C LEU A 48 6.87 -12.08 7.53
N ARG A 49 8.08 -11.53 7.41
CA ARG A 49 8.88 -11.08 8.55
C ARG A 49 9.93 -10.07 8.09
N VAL A 50 10.36 -9.23 9.02
CA VAL A 50 11.56 -8.39 8.87
C VAL A 50 12.53 -8.78 9.98
N THR A 51 13.78 -9.02 9.63
CA THR A 51 14.85 -9.44 10.56
C THR A 51 16.09 -8.58 10.35
N GLY A 52 17.01 -8.56 11.32
CA GLY A 52 18.25 -7.79 11.24
C GLY A 52 18.43 -6.91 12.48
N GLY A 53 19.68 -6.70 12.90
CA GLY A 53 20.01 -5.84 14.04
C GLY A 53 19.84 -4.34 13.73
N VAL A 54 19.87 -3.50 14.77
CA VAL A 54 19.77 -2.03 14.64
C VAL A 54 20.91 -1.42 13.83
N ALA A 55 22.08 -2.06 13.85
CA ALA A 55 23.28 -1.64 13.10
C ALA A 55 23.56 -2.51 11.86
N GLU A 56 22.62 -3.37 11.47
CA GLU A 56 22.73 -4.25 10.32
C GLU A 56 21.64 -3.91 9.30
N PRO A 57 21.85 -4.20 8.00
CA PRO A 57 20.79 -4.03 7.04
C PRO A 57 19.60 -4.92 7.37
N GLN A 58 18.40 -4.37 7.24
CA GLN A 58 17.15 -5.07 7.43
C GLN A 58 16.92 -6.07 6.29
N LEU A 59 16.42 -7.26 6.65
CA LEU A 59 16.09 -8.35 5.75
C LEU A 59 14.57 -8.50 5.69
N VAL A 60 13.98 -8.17 4.54
CA VAL A 60 12.54 -8.30 4.31
C VAL A 60 12.25 -9.63 3.61
N TRP A 61 11.56 -10.52 4.29
CA TRP A 61 11.25 -11.86 3.79
C TRP A 61 9.87 -11.86 3.14
N LEU A 62 9.82 -12.24 1.86
CA LEU A 62 8.59 -12.32 1.08
C LEU A 62 8.04 -13.75 1.04
N ALA A 63 6.73 -13.89 0.85
CA ALA A 63 6.08 -15.20 0.85
C ALA A 63 6.48 -16.10 -0.32
N THR A 64 6.74 -15.51 -1.49
CA THR A 64 7.09 -16.28 -2.71
C THR A 64 8.59 -16.41 -2.95
N SER A 65 9.43 -15.71 -2.17
CA SER A 65 10.88 -15.67 -2.39
C SER A 65 11.65 -16.34 -1.26
N ALA A 66 12.59 -17.21 -1.63
CA ALA A 66 13.53 -17.82 -0.68
C ALA A 66 14.64 -16.86 -0.22
N THR A 67 14.86 -15.76 -0.95
CA THR A 67 15.92 -14.78 -0.66
C THR A 67 15.32 -13.47 -0.16
N PRO A 68 15.76 -12.92 0.99
CA PRO A 68 15.23 -11.67 1.50
C PRO A 68 15.69 -10.46 0.68
N ILE A 69 14.90 -9.40 0.71
CA ILE A 69 15.31 -8.08 0.23
C ILE A 69 16.11 -7.40 1.33
N MET A 70 17.37 -7.06 1.04
CA MET A 70 18.18 -6.20 1.91
C MET A 70 17.69 -4.74 1.84
N ALA A 71 17.55 -4.05 2.97
CA ALA A 71 17.21 -2.64 3.02
C ALA A 71 17.84 -1.97 4.23
N ASP A 72 18.36 -0.76 4.09
CA ASP A 72 18.90 -0.01 5.24
C ASP A 72 17.78 0.52 6.14
N VAL A 73 16.62 0.83 5.54
CA VAL A 73 15.43 1.33 6.23
C VAL A 73 14.19 0.60 5.72
N VAL A 74 13.30 0.23 6.64
CA VAL A 74 11.99 -0.35 6.33
C VAL A 74 10.91 0.52 6.96
N ILE A 75 9.98 0.99 6.14
CA ILE A 75 8.82 1.77 6.59
C ILE A 75 7.59 0.85 6.51
N PHE A 76 6.94 0.62 7.66
CA PHE A 76 5.70 -0.13 7.72
C PHE A 76 4.51 0.80 7.48
N THR A 77 3.86 0.62 6.33
CA THR A 77 2.56 1.24 6.02
C THR A 77 1.47 0.20 5.75
N PRO A 78 1.30 -0.84 6.60
CA PRO A 78 0.13 -1.70 6.48
C PRO A 78 -1.11 -0.81 6.69
N GLY A 79 -2.11 -0.98 5.82
CA GLY A 79 -3.40 -0.34 6.04
C GLY A 79 -4.10 -0.93 7.26
N HIS A 80 -5.42 -0.91 7.26
CA HIS A 80 -6.16 -1.64 8.29
C HIS A 80 -5.99 -3.16 8.09
N LEU A 81 -5.76 -3.88 9.19
CA LEU A 81 -5.83 -5.34 9.21
C LEU A 81 -7.29 -5.72 9.39
N ASP A 82 -7.77 -6.68 8.60
CA ASP A 82 -9.15 -7.14 8.70
C ASP A 82 -9.46 -7.59 10.14
N THR A 83 -10.41 -6.91 10.78
CA THR A 83 -11.00 -7.38 12.05
C THR A 83 -12.19 -8.26 11.73
N LEU A 84 -12.12 -9.53 12.12
CA LEU A 84 -13.31 -10.37 12.13
C LEU A 84 -14.20 -9.91 13.31
N PRO A 85 -15.52 -9.78 13.11
CA PRO A 85 -16.43 -9.49 14.21
C PRO A 85 -16.29 -10.57 15.28
N THR A 86 -16.34 -10.18 16.54
CA THR A 86 -16.47 -11.13 17.65
C THR A 86 -17.82 -11.86 17.55
N GLU A 87 -17.98 -12.95 18.31
CA GLU A 87 -19.26 -13.67 18.37
C GLU A 87 -20.42 -12.74 18.78
N GLU A 88 -20.16 -11.80 19.68
CA GLU A 88 -21.12 -10.77 20.14
C GLU A 88 -21.51 -9.78 19.02
N GLU A 89 -20.57 -9.44 18.14
CA GLU A 89 -20.79 -8.50 17.02
C GLU A 89 -21.42 -9.17 15.79
N SER A 90 -21.36 -10.50 15.72
CA SER A 90 -21.80 -11.29 14.58
C SER A 90 -23.32 -11.29 14.35
N GLY A 91 -24.11 -10.91 15.37
CA GLY A 91 -25.56 -10.74 15.27
C GLY A 91 -26.01 -9.45 14.57
N ARG A 92 -25.11 -8.50 14.32
CA ARG A 92 -25.43 -7.22 13.66
C ARG A 92 -25.26 -7.38 12.14
N ARG A 93 -26.35 -7.24 11.37
CA ARG A 93 -26.39 -7.44 9.90
C ARG A 93 -25.17 -6.79 9.21
N ARG A 94 -24.34 -7.59 8.54
CA ARG A 94 -23.10 -7.16 7.87
C ARG A 94 -23.30 -6.81 6.40
N ASN A 95 -22.71 -5.69 5.99
CA ASN A 95 -22.27 -5.46 4.61
C ASN A 95 -20.95 -6.24 4.41
N PRO A 96 -20.78 -7.06 3.35
CA PRO A 96 -19.60 -7.91 3.22
C PRO A 96 -18.28 -7.14 3.18
N ALA A 97 -17.31 -7.65 3.94
CA ALA A 97 -15.99 -7.07 4.15
C ALA A 97 -15.17 -6.96 2.86
N HIS A 98 -14.51 -5.81 2.69
CA HIS A 98 -13.55 -5.56 1.62
C HIS A 98 -12.24 -6.30 1.91
N ARG A 99 -11.92 -7.35 1.13
CA ARG A 99 -10.56 -7.92 1.10
C ARG A 99 -9.58 -6.89 0.51
N GLN A 100 -8.66 -6.39 1.32
CA GLN A 100 -7.52 -5.59 0.84
C GLN A 100 -6.22 -6.38 0.94
N ARG A 101 -5.55 -6.55 -0.20
CA ARG A 101 -4.20 -7.11 -0.26
C ARG A 101 -3.21 -6.02 0.13
N ALA A 102 -2.41 -6.26 1.18
CA ALA A 102 -1.31 -5.38 1.54
C ALA A 102 -0.30 -5.34 0.38
N ALA A 103 -0.16 -4.19 -0.27
CA ALA A 103 0.95 -3.91 -1.16
C ALA A 103 1.97 -3.09 -0.36
N GLN A 104 3.17 -3.64 -0.16
CA GLN A 104 4.27 -2.91 0.46
C GLN A 104 5.19 -2.39 -0.63
N ILE A 105 5.55 -1.10 -0.54
CA ILE A 105 6.47 -0.44 -1.47
C ILE A 105 7.82 -0.35 -0.77
N THR A 106 8.83 -1.03 -1.30
CA THR A 106 10.21 -0.86 -0.84
C THR A 106 10.89 0.15 -1.73
N VAL A 107 11.27 1.29 -1.16
CA VAL A 107 12.05 2.33 -1.84
C VAL A 107 13.52 2.11 -1.50
N ARG A 108 14.38 1.99 -2.52
CA ARG A 108 15.84 2.02 -2.34
C ARG A 108 16.36 3.34 -2.91
N ILE A 109 16.96 4.13 -2.03
CA ILE A 109 17.76 5.30 -2.42
C ILE A 109 19.18 4.78 -2.64
N ARG A 110 19.75 5.02 -3.82
CA ARG A 110 21.16 4.77 -4.09
C ARG A 110 21.93 6.08 -3.97
#